data_AF-A0A1V6U9T0-F1
#
_entry.id   AF-A0A1V6U9T0-F1
#
_cell.length_a   1.000
_cell.length_b   1.000
_cell.length_c   1.000
_cell.angle_alpha   90.00
_cell.angle_beta   90.00
_cell.angle_gamma   90.00
#
_symmetry.space_group_name_H-M   'P 1'
#
loop_
_entity.id
_entity.type
_entity.pdbx_description
1 polymer ?
#
loop_
_entity_poly.entity_id
_entity_poly.type
_entity_poly.pdbx_seq_one_letter_code
_entity_poly.pdbx_strand_id
1 'polypeptide(L)'
;MLSNSTLEPAERHTKLPIPTPPITKPPQYPKYLYFAYGSNLSPAQMKSRCRINPTHSATPLAIATLPSWRWLICEAGYANVLPRPGLRVANQDSENAHKIPISGAEDAVYGVLYQMDIGDERILDVYEGVDTCAANAKAGDGVPISVRPKVQGNGSYNKWFVEADVVKWLDGAEGVKGLGDKGRKMPVLVYVDENCVRLAEPKFEYIARMNRAIRESVDLGVPIEWVEEVMRKFIPRE
;
A
#
# COMPACT_ATOMS: atom_id res chain seq x y z
N MET A 1 11.42 26.44 -25.15
CA MET A 1 11.57 26.03 -23.75
C MET A 1 10.25 25.44 -23.32
N LEU A 2 10.14 24.12 -23.24
CA LEU A 2 8.92 23.45 -22.80
C LEU A 2 8.95 23.42 -21.27
N SER A 3 8.01 24.13 -20.65
CA SER A 3 7.81 24.12 -19.20
C SER A 3 7.46 22.70 -18.76
N ASN A 4 8.31 22.10 -17.94
CA ASN A 4 7.97 20.92 -17.13
C ASN A 4 6.83 21.32 -16.20
N SER A 5 5.58 21.07 -16.59
CA SER A 5 4.44 21.20 -15.69
C SER A 5 4.47 20.02 -14.72
N THR A 6 5.11 20.21 -13.59
CA THR A 6 4.97 19.34 -12.42
C THR A 6 3.50 19.38 -12.02
N LEU A 7 2.75 18.31 -12.32
CA LEU A 7 1.36 18.18 -11.89
C LEU A 7 1.31 18.24 -10.35
N GLU A 8 0.41 19.07 -9.84
CA GLU A 8 0.17 19.26 -8.41
C GLU A 8 -0.19 17.90 -7.75
N PRO A 9 0.25 17.62 -6.51
CA PRO A 9 0.07 16.31 -5.85
C PRO A 9 -1.37 15.77 -5.86
N ALA A 10 -2.35 16.67 -5.83
CA ALA A 10 -3.77 16.34 -5.81
C ALA A 10 -4.33 15.81 -7.15
N GLU A 11 -3.70 16.13 -8.29
CA GLU A 11 -4.18 15.78 -9.64
C GLU A 11 -3.78 14.36 -10.08
N ARG A 12 -2.81 13.73 -9.39
CA ARG A 12 -2.33 12.39 -9.75
C ARG A 12 -3.27 11.25 -9.32
N HIS A 13 -4.16 11.52 -8.36
CA HIS A 13 -5.00 10.52 -7.70
C HIS A 13 -6.40 10.32 -8.32
N THR A 14 -6.75 10.99 -9.43
CA THR A 14 -8.14 11.07 -9.93
C THR A 14 -8.41 10.37 -11.28
N LYS A 15 -7.50 9.53 -11.79
CA LYS A 15 -7.74 8.83 -13.07
C LYS A 15 -8.71 7.66 -12.92
N LEU A 16 -9.85 7.73 -13.62
CA LEU A 16 -10.84 6.64 -13.70
C LEU A 16 -10.32 5.51 -14.62
N PRO A 17 -10.42 4.22 -14.24
CA PRO A 17 -9.91 3.11 -15.06
C PRO A 17 -10.77 2.82 -16.30
N ILE A 18 -10.11 2.53 -17.43
CA ILE A 18 -10.74 2.01 -18.67
C ILE A 18 -11.08 0.51 -18.48
N PRO A 19 -12.26 0.00 -18.90
CA PRO A 19 -12.60 -1.41 -18.80
C PRO A 19 -11.71 -2.28 -19.69
N THR A 20 -11.07 -3.31 -19.12
CA THR A 20 -10.33 -4.33 -19.88
C THR A 20 -11.13 -5.63 -19.90
N PRO A 21 -11.28 -6.31 -21.06
CA PRO A 21 -12.02 -7.57 -21.14
C PRO A 21 -11.28 -8.70 -20.38
N PRO A 22 -12.01 -9.71 -19.86
CA PRO A 22 -11.43 -10.82 -19.11
C PRO A 22 -10.61 -11.71 -20.05
N ILE A 23 -9.31 -11.88 -19.73
CA ILE A 23 -8.42 -12.79 -20.46
C ILE A 23 -8.50 -14.17 -19.79
N THR A 24 -8.84 -15.18 -20.58
CA THR A 24 -8.97 -16.61 -20.21
C THR A 24 -7.61 -17.33 -20.08
N LYS A 25 -6.64 -16.73 -19.39
CA LYS A 25 -5.39 -17.42 -19.01
C LYS A 25 -5.58 -18.11 -17.65
N PRO A 26 -4.90 -19.23 -17.38
CA PRO A 26 -4.86 -19.77 -16.02
C PRO A 26 -4.34 -18.69 -15.07
N PRO A 27 -4.90 -18.59 -13.85
CA PRO A 27 -4.52 -17.54 -12.93
C PRO A 27 -3.04 -17.63 -12.60
N GLN A 28 -2.38 -16.49 -12.57
CA GLN A 28 -0.94 -16.40 -12.35
C GLN A 28 -0.70 -15.58 -11.10
N TYR A 29 -0.13 -16.22 -10.08
CA TYR A 29 0.12 -15.61 -8.78
C TYR A 29 1.61 -15.32 -8.60
N PRO A 30 1.98 -14.09 -8.18
CA PRO A 30 3.35 -13.79 -7.82
C PRO A 30 3.76 -14.55 -6.55
N LYS A 31 5.09 -14.65 -6.33
CA LYS A 31 5.67 -15.24 -5.10
C LYS A 31 5.67 -14.26 -3.91
N TYR A 32 4.86 -13.22 -3.96
CA TYR A 32 4.69 -12.21 -2.92
C TYR A 32 3.20 -11.91 -2.73
N LEU A 33 2.85 -11.32 -1.60
CA LEU A 33 1.48 -10.87 -1.30
C LEU A 33 1.36 -9.35 -1.41
N TYR A 34 0.17 -8.84 -1.66
CA TYR A 34 -0.10 -7.41 -1.58
C TYR A 34 -0.38 -7.00 -0.13
N PHE A 35 0.38 -6.05 0.41
CA PHE A 35 0.18 -5.44 1.72
C PHE A 35 -0.66 -4.15 1.60
N ALA A 36 -1.90 -4.21 2.05
CA ALA A 36 -2.80 -3.05 2.08
C ALA A 36 -2.74 -2.34 3.44
N TYR A 37 -2.57 -1.01 3.44
CA TYR A 37 -2.52 -0.17 4.65
C TYR A 37 -3.44 1.07 4.61
N GLY A 38 -4.04 1.35 3.45
CA GLY A 38 -5.00 2.43 3.25
C GLY A 38 -6.40 1.89 3.01
N SER A 39 -7.17 2.54 2.15
CA SER A 39 -8.55 2.10 1.86
C SER A 39 -8.71 0.66 1.35
N ASN A 40 -7.65 0.04 0.81
CA ASN A 40 -7.65 -1.38 0.40
C ASN A 40 -7.56 -2.37 1.58
N LEU A 41 -7.44 -1.89 2.82
CA LEU A 41 -7.69 -2.69 4.02
C LEU A 41 -9.11 -3.30 4.02
N SER A 42 -10.06 -2.68 3.31
CA SER A 42 -11.42 -3.16 3.09
C SER A 42 -11.47 -4.26 2.01
N PRO A 43 -11.85 -5.52 2.36
CA PRO A 43 -12.14 -6.53 1.36
C PRO A 43 -13.28 -6.12 0.42
N ALA A 44 -14.27 -5.34 0.89
CA ALA A 44 -15.34 -4.83 0.04
C ALA A 44 -14.80 -3.89 -1.05
N GLN A 45 -13.82 -3.04 -0.73
CA GLN A 45 -13.15 -2.21 -1.74
C GLN A 45 -12.27 -3.05 -2.67
N MET A 46 -11.54 -4.03 -2.15
CA MET A 46 -10.75 -4.93 -2.99
C MET A 46 -11.64 -5.66 -4.00
N LYS A 47 -12.82 -6.13 -3.58
CA LYS A 47 -13.80 -6.82 -4.44
C LYS A 47 -14.36 -5.93 -5.54
N SER A 48 -14.49 -4.62 -5.32
CA SER A 48 -14.95 -3.69 -6.35
C SER A 48 -13.85 -3.29 -7.35
N ARG A 49 -12.58 -3.38 -6.95
CA ARG A 49 -11.42 -3.07 -7.79
C ARG A 49 -10.97 -4.25 -8.63
N CYS A 50 -10.90 -5.45 -8.05
CA CYS A 50 -10.49 -6.68 -8.74
C CYS A 50 -11.59 -7.11 -9.72
N ARG A 51 -11.21 -7.41 -10.96
CA ARG A 51 -12.14 -7.80 -12.04
C ARG A 51 -11.72 -9.07 -12.78
N ILE A 52 -10.49 -9.53 -12.60
CA ILE A 52 -9.96 -10.73 -13.26
C ILE A 52 -10.24 -11.97 -12.43
N ASN A 53 -9.86 -11.97 -11.15
CA ASN A 53 -10.15 -13.06 -10.22
C ASN A 53 -10.56 -12.52 -8.84
N PRO A 54 -11.69 -11.79 -8.74
CA PRO A 54 -12.10 -11.11 -7.51
C PRO A 54 -12.35 -12.05 -6.33
N THR A 55 -12.76 -13.30 -6.58
CA THR A 55 -12.96 -14.30 -5.51
C THR A 55 -11.65 -14.76 -4.87
N HIS A 56 -10.53 -14.61 -5.57
CA HIS A 56 -9.20 -14.91 -5.05
C HIS A 56 -8.51 -13.64 -4.55
N SER A 57 -8.34 -12.65 -5.43
CA SER A 57 -7.58 -11.41 -5.18
C SER A 57 -8.17 -10.52 -4.09
N ALA A 58 -9.49 -10.59 -3.84
CA ALA A 58 -10.15 -9.81 -2.79
C ALA A 58 -10.37 -10.60 -1.48
N THR A 59 -9.86 -11.83 -1.39
CA THR A 59 -9.95 -12.63 -0.16
C THR A 59 -8.76 -12.31 0.74
N PRO A 60 -8.98 -11.76 1.94
CA PRO A 60 -7.90 -11.44 2.86
C PRO A 60 -7.29 -12.73 3.42
N LEU A 61 -5.95 -12.81 3.44
CA LEU A 61 -5.23 -14.01 3.83
C LEU A 61 -4.56 -13.91 5.20
N ALA A 62 -4.16 -12.70 5.60
CA ALA A 62 -3.48 -12.49 6.86
C ALA A 62 -3.55 -11.03 7.33
N ILE A 63 -3.39 -10.85 8.63
CA ILE A 63 -2.96 -9.58 9.24
C ILE A 63 -1.45 -9.63 9.41
N ALA A 64 -0.76 -8.57 8.97
CA ALA A 64 0.69 -8.46 9.03
C ALA A 64 1.12 -7.05 9.43
N THR A 65 2.40 -6.91 9.75
CA THR A 65 3.01 -5.63 10.11
C THR A 65 4.25 -5.32 9.27
N LEU A 66 4.53 -4.03 9.10
CA LEU A 66 5.81 -3.50 8.62
C LEU A 66 6.52 -2.81 9.81
N PRO A 67 7.55 -3.45 10.41
CA PRO A 67 8.24 -2.92 11.59
C PRO A 67 9.05 -1.65 11.31
N SER A 68 8.92 -0.66 12.19
CA SER A 68 9.51 0.68 12.12
C SER A 68 9.12 1.51 10.89
N TRP A 69 8.02 1.15 10.21
CA TRP A 69 7.39 2.00 9.21
C TRP A 69 6.45 3.01 9.88
N ARG A 70 6.18 4.13 9.21
CA ARG A 70 5.26 5.16 9.71
C ARG A 70 4.03 5.22 8.81
N TRP A 71 2.84 5.31 9.38
CA TRP A 71 1.61 5.55 8.63
C TRP A 71 1.25 7.04 8.71
N LEU A 72 0.72 7.60 7.62
CA LEU A 72 0.26 8.98 7.57
C LEU A 72 -0.86 9.18 6.57
N ILE A 73 -1.57 10.31 6.72
CA ILE A 73 -2.21 10.98 5.58
C ILE A 73 -1.22 12.01 5.03
N CYS A 74 -0.84 11.84 3.76
CA CYS A 74 0.10 12.73 3.10
C CYS A 74 -0.60 13.94 2.49
N GLU A 75 0.17 14.90 1.97
CA GLU A 75 -0.32 16.14 1.37
C GLU A 75 -1.21 15.96 0.14
N ALA A 76 -1.26 14.77 -0.46
CA ALA A 76 -2.24 14.44 -1.49
C ALA A 76 -3.64 14.14 -0.91
N GLY A 77 -3.76 14.03 0.41
CA GLY A 77 -4.98 13.75 1.16
C GLY A 77 -5.39 12.28 1.21
N TYR A 78 -4.42 11.37 0.99
CA TYR A 78 -4.59 9.92 1.02
C TYR A 78 -3.59 9.26 1.97
N ALA A 79 -3.85 8.00 2.36
CA ALA A 79 -2.94 7.24 3.19
C ALA A 79 -1.65 6.90 2.46
N ASN A 80 -0.52 7.14 3.10
CA ASN A 80 0.79 6.72 2.65
C ASN A 80 1.52 6.01 3.81
N VAL A 81 2.66 5.40 3.50
CA VAL A 81 3.61 4.90 4.50
C VAL A 81 5.00 5.44 4.24
N LEU A 82 5.72 5.77 5.31
CA LEU A 82 7.13 6.12 5.26
C LEU A 82 7.96 4.90 5.67
N PRO A 83 8.90 4.45 4.84
CA PRO A 83 9.82 3.37 5.20
C PRO A 83 10.64 3.66 6.47
N ARG A 84 11.12 2.60 7.11
CA ARG A 84 12.04 2.71 8.25
C ARG A 84 13.34 3.46 7.88
N PRO A 85 14.01 4.10 8.85
CA PRO A 85 15.32 4.70 8.61
C PRO A 85 16.30 3.70 7.98
N GLY A 86 17.12 4.18 7.04
CA GLY A 86 18.05 3.34 6.26
C GLY A 86 17.41 2.60 5.08
N LEU A 87 16.09 2.69 4.88
CA LEU A 87 15.39 2.19 3.69
C LEU A 87 14.57 3.30 3.01
N ARG A 88 15.15 4.48 2.87
CA ARG A 88 14.48 5.67 2.32
C ARG A 88 15.21 6.17 1.08
N VAL A 89 14.44 6.66 0.12
CA VAL A 89 15.00 7.48 -0.96
C VAL A 89 15.20 8.92 -0.48
N ALA A 90 15.97 9.72 -1.21
CA ALA A 90 16.35 11.08 -0.79
C ALA A 90 15.15 11.97 -0.38
N ASN A 91 14.05 11.93 -1.13
CA ASN A 91 12.86 12.76 -0.84
C ASN A 91 12.15 12.37 0.49
N GLN A 92 12.39 11.15 0.97
CA GLN A 92 11.79 10.62 2.19
C GLN A 92 12.64 10.90 3.44
N ASP A 93 13.82 11.49 3.29
CA ASP A 93 14.67 11.90 4.42
C ASP A 93 14.71 13.43 4.54
N SER A 94 13.53 14.00 4.85
CA SER A 94 13.32 15.44 4.99
C SER A 94 12.77 15.80 6.37
N GLU A 95 12.87 17.08 6.73
CA GLU A 95 12.27 17.63 7.96
C GLU A 95 10.77 17.34 8.08
N ASN A 96 10.05 17.25 6.95
CA ASN A 96 8.64 16.86 6.96
C ASN A 96 8.47 15.38 7.30
N ALA A 97 9.32 14.52 6.73
CA ALA A 97 9.28 13.09 7.00
C ALA A 97 9.61 12.77 8.47
N HIS A 98 10.51 13.54 9.09
CA HIS A 98 10.88 13.38 10.50
C HIS A 98 9.76 13.77 11.48
N LYS A 99 8.77 14.55 11.04
CA LYS A 99 7.57 14.89 11.84
C LYS A 99 6.52 13.80 11.86
N ILE A 100 6.62 12.79 10.99
CA ILE A 100 5.64 11.71 10.92
C ILE A 100 5.78 10.84 12.19
N PRO A 101 4.72 10.70 13.00
CA PRO A 101 4.81 10.04 14.29
C PRO A 101 5.04 8.54 14.15
N ILE A 102 5.60 7.94 15.20
CA ILE A 102 5.68 6.48 15.37
C ILE A 102 4.28 5.87 15.26
N SER A 103 4.19 4.73 14.56
CA SER A 103 2.92 4.01 14.34
C SER A 103 2.56 3.15 15.55
N GLY A 104 1.96 3.78 16.55
CA GLY A 104 1.47 3.11 17.76
C GLY A 104 2.59 2.61 18.67
N ALA A 105 2.20 2.00 19.80
CA ALA A 105 3.16 1.51 20.79
C ALA A 105 4.16 0.46 20.26
N GLU A 106 3.76 -0.33 19.25
CA GLU A 106 4.59 -1.39 18.66
C GLU A 106 5.56 -0.89 17.58
N ASP A 107 5.59 0.41 17.28
CA ASP A 107 6.44 0.98 16.23
C ASP A 107 6.25 0.29 14.87
N ALA A 108 5.01 0.01 14.44
CA ALA A 108 4.75 -0.76 13.24
C ALA A 108 3.48 -0.34 12.51
N VAL A 109 3.46 -0.51 11.18
CA VAL A 109 2.24 -0.31 10.39
C VAL A 109 1.52 -1.64 10.23
N TYR A 110 0.25 -1.72 10.62
CA TYR A 110 -0.59 -2.88 10.36
C TYR A 110 -1.18 -2.85 8.96
N GLY A 111 -1.37 -4.04 8.39
CA GLY A 111 -1.99 -4.22 7.09
C GLY A 111 -2.68 -5.57 6.91
N VAL A 112 -3.46 -5.65 5.83
CA VAL A 112 -4.12 -6.89 5.38
C VAL A 112 -3.38 -7.40 4.15
N LEU A 113 -3.08 -8.70 4.13
CA LEU A 113 -2.41 -9.37 3.01
C LEU A 113 -3.40 -10.02 2.06
N TYR A 114 -3.16 -9.85 0.76
CA TYR A 114 -3.92 -10.47 -0.33
C TYR A 114 -2.99 -11.19 -1.31
N GLN A 115 -3.37 -12.34 -1.85
CA GLN A 115 -2.67 -12.94 -2.98
C GLN A 115 -3.33 -12.45 -4.26
N MET A 116 -2.62 -11.63 -5.03
CA MET A 116 -3.17 -11.01 -6.23
C MET A 116 -2.99 -11.92 -7.45
N ASP A 117 -4.01 -12.04 -8.29
CA ASP A 117 -3.77 -12.38 -9.70
C ASP A 117 -3.03 -11.22 -10.38
N ILE A 118 -2.05 -11.51 -11.23
CA ILE A 118 -1.25 -10.47 -11.93
C ILE A 118 -2.14 -9.51 -12.75
N GLY A 119 -3.28 -9.97 -13.27
CA GLY A 119 -4.24 -9.13 -13.96
C GLY A 119 -4.94 -8.15 -13.01
N ASP A 120 -5.32 -8.58 -11.81
CA ASP A 120 -5.90 -7.70 -10.79
C ASP A 120 -4.86 -6.74 -10.21
N GLU A 121 -3.61 -7.17 -10.03
CA GLU A 121 -2.50 -6.29 -9.65
C GLU A 121 -2.31 -5.16 -10.68
N ARG A 122 -2.41 -5.45 -11.98
CA ARG A 122 -2.37 -4.40 -13.03
C ARG A 122 -3.53 -3.43 -12.94
N ILE A 123 -4.71 -3.88 -12.51
CA ILE A 123 -5.84 -2.99 -12.25
C ILE A 123 -5.54 -2.11 -11.04
N LEU A 124 -4.95 -2.66 -9.97
CA LEU A 124 -4.50 -1.87 -8.82
C LEU A 124 -3.42 -0.86 -9.22
N ASP A 125 -2.45 -1.22 -10.07
CA ASP A 125 -1.43 -0.28 -10.56
C ASP A 125 -2.07 0.97 -11.20
N VAL A 126 -3.23 0.85 -11.83
CA VAL A 126 -4.00 2.00 -12.35
C VAL A 126 -4.62 2.83 -11.22
N TYR A 127 -5.25 2.19 -10.23
CA TYR A 127 -5.84 2.88 -9.07
C TYR A 127 -4.80 3.59 -8.21
N GLU A 128 -3.61 2.99 -8.06
CA GLU A 128 -2.49 3.55 -7.30
C GLU A 128 -1.64 4.50 -8.16
N GLY A 129 -2.02 4.75 -9.42
CA GLY A 129 -1.37 5.70 -10.30
C GLY A 129 0.11 5.40 -10.58
N VAL A 130 0.47 4.12 -10.70
CA VAL A 130 1.84 3.68 -10.95
C VAL A 130 2.28 4.13 -12.35
N ASP A 131 3.43 4.79 -12.43
CA ASP A 131 4.07 5.10 -13.71
C ASP A 131 4.79 3.85 -14.24
N THR A 132 4.09 3.09 -15.08
CA THR A 132 4.63 1.85 -15.67
C THR A 132 5.82 2.10 -16.60
N CYS A 133 5.97 3.34 -17.10
CA CYS A 133 7.07 3.79 -17.97
C CYS A 133 8.26 4.37 -17.19
N ALA A 134 8.18 4.46 -15.85
CA ALA A 134 9.27 4.97 -15.05
C ALA A 134 10.56 4.15 -15.24
N ALA A 135 11.69 4.85 -15.11
CA ALA A 135 13.02 4.29 -15.24
C ALA A 135 13.32 3.24 -14.15
N ASN A 136 14.24 2.33 -14.45
CA ASN A 136 14.74 1.39 -13.46
C ASN A 136 15.55 2.13 -12.39
N ALA A 137 15.47 1.65 -11.14
CA ALA A 137 16.30 2.14 -10.06
C ALA A 137 17.78 1.76 -10.27
N LYS A 138 18.68 2.55 -9.70
CA LYS A 138 20.13 2.38 -9.84
C LYS A 138 20.82 2.10 -8.51
N ALA A 139 21.97 1.43 -8.57
CA ALA A 139 22.86 1.29 -7.43
C ALA A 139 23.40 2.68 -7.04
N GLY A 140 22.75 3.32 -6.07
CA GLY A 140 22.98 4.72 -5.72
C GLY A 140 21.72 5.47 -5.28
N ASP A 141 20.53 4.93 -5.57
CA ASP A 141 19.24 5.55 -5.20
C ASP A 141 18.89 5.41 -3.69
N GLY A 142 19.84 5.00 -2.85
CA GLY A 142 19.68 4.81 -1.40
C GLY A 142 18.94 3.54 -0.97
N VAL A 143 18.20 2.90 -1.89
CA VAL A 143 17.40 1.69 -1.62
C VAL A 143 17.84 0.56 -2.55
N PRO A 144 17.96 -0.70 -2.07
CA PRO A 144 18.29 -1.84 -2.93
C PRO A 144 17.30 -2.03 -4.09
N ILE A 145 17.82 -2.36 -5.28
CA ILE A 145 17.00 -2.58 -6.49
C ILE A 145 15.97 -3.71 -6.29
N SER A 146 16.30 -4.72 -5.47
CA SER A 146 15.36 -5.80 -5.13
C SER A 146 14.14 -5.31 -4.34
N VAL A 147 14.30 -4.23 -3.57
CA VAL A 147 13.21 -3.61 -2.81
C VAL A 147 12.46 -2.59 -3.66
N ARG A 148 13.19 -1.77 -4.41
CA ARG A 148 12.64 -0.72 -5.25
C ARG A 148 13.19 -0.88 -6.68
N PRO A 149 12.53 -1.68 -7.54
CA PRO A 149 13.07 -1.98 -8.88
C PRO A 149 13.01 -0.81 -9.86
N LYS A 150 12.05 0.11 -9.67
CA LYS A 150 11.85 1.31 -10.50
C LYS A 150 11.83 2.55 -9.64
N VAL A 151 12.10 3.71 -10.24
CA VAL A 151 11.80 5.00 -9.61
C VAL A 151 10.30 5.31 -9.70
N GLN A 152 9.76 6.20 -8.86
CA GLN A 152 8.34 6.57 -8.92
C GLN A 152 7.92 7.21 -10.27
N GLY A 153 8.83 7.96 -10.90
CA GLY A 153 8.51 8.68 -12.13
C GLY A 153 7.44 9.75 -11.92
N ASN A 154 6.47 9.82 -12.84
CA ASN A 154 5.39 10.81 -12.80
C ASN A 154 4.11 10.29 -12.11
N GLY A 155 4.17 9.10 -11.51
CA GLY A 155 3.03 8.45 -10.85
C GLY A 155 2.74 8.99 -9.45
N SER A 156 1.65 8.48 -8.87
CA SER A 156 1.24 8.75 -7.48
C SER A 156 2.01 7.85 -6.51
N TYR A 157 1.92 6.53 -6.68
CA TYR A 157 2.67 5.57 -5.88
C TYR A 157 3.66 4.78 -6.74
N ASN A 158 4.74 4.33 -6.11
CA ASN A 158 5.66 3.36 -6.66
C ASN A 158 5.50 1.98 -5.99
N LYS A 159 5.98 0.94 -6.65
CA LYS A 159 5.93 -0.45 -6.16
C LYS A 159 7.20 -0.80 -5.41
N TRP A 160 7.05 -1.15 -4.14
CA TRP A 160 8.13 -1.61 -3.27
C TRP A 160 7.88 -3.05 -2.85
N PHE A 161 8.95 -3.85 -2.78
CA PHE A 161 8.92 -5.26 -2.40
C PHE A 161 9.73 -5.46 -1.12
N VAL A 162 9.06 -5.76 -0.02
CA VAL A 162 9.66 -5.78 1.32
C VAL A 162 9.23 -7.02 2.09
N GLU A 163 9.84 -7.27 3.25
CA GLU A 163 9.37 -8.31 4.17
C GLU A 163 8.34 -7.72 5.14
N ALA A 164 7.22 -8.41 5.31
CA ALA A 164 6.24 -8.15 6.35
C ALA A 164 6.19 -9.30 7.37
N ASP A 165 5.95 -8.95 8.63
CA ASP A 165 5.83 -9.92 9.72
C ASP A 165 4.35 -10.30 9.89
N VAL A 166 4.02 -11.58 9.66
CA VAL A 166 2.65 -12.10 9.75
C VAL A 166 2.23 -12.29 11.20
N VAL A 167 1.27 -11.46 11.62
CA VAL A 167 0.66 -11.49 12.96
C VAL A 167 -0.37 -12.60 13.06
N LYS A 168 -1.23 -12.77 12.05
CA LYS A 168 -2.31 -13.75 12.07
C LYS A 168 -2.65 -14.20 10.67
N TRP A 169 -2.68 -15.50 10.43
CA TRP A 169 -3.29 -16.06 9.22
C TRP A 169 -4.81 -16.14 9.39
N LEU A 170 -5.54 -15.83 8.32
CA LEU A 170 -6.99 -15.97 8.23
C LEU A 170 -7.36 -17.31 7.59
N ASP A 171 -8.63 -17.68 7.71
CA ASP A 171 -9.15 -18.91 7.10
C ASP A 171 -9.05 -18.85 5.56
N GLY A 172 -8.68 -19.96 4.92
CA GLY A 172 -8.49 -20.02 3.47
C GLY A 172 -7.07 -19.70 2.99
N ALA A 173 -6.13 -19.46 3.90
CA ALA A 173 -4.72 -19.17 3.58
C ALA A 173 -3.82 -20.43 3.46
N GLU A 174 -4.38 -21.64 3.48
CA GLU A 174 -3.62 -22.90 3.55
C GLU A 174 -2.60 -23.06 2.41
N GLY A 175 -2.96 -22.64 1.19
CA GLY A 175 -2.08 -22.70 0.02
C GLY A 175 -0.94 -21.68 0.02
N VAL A 176 -0.98 -20.69 0.91
CA VAL A 176 -0.07 -19.53 0.91
C VAL A 176 0.86 -19.52 2.13
N LYS A 177 0.50 -20.21 3.21
CA LYS A 177 1.32 -20.36 4.43
C LYS A 177 2.75 -20.86 4.17
N GLY A 178 2.97 -21.60 3.07
CA GLY A 178 4.27 -22.12 2.67
C GLY A 178 5.15 -21.18 1.83
N LEU A 179 4.68 -20.00 1.43
CA LEU A 179 5.47 -19.01 0.67
C LEU A 179 6.42 -18.20 1.56
N GLY A 180 6.27 -18.25 2.87
CA GLY A 180 7.11 -17.53 3.83
C GLY A 180 8.26 -18.37 4.39
N ASP A 181 9.28 -17.69 4.88
CA ASP A 181 10.35 -18.33 5.64
C ASP A 181 9.83 -18.89 6.97
N LYS A 182 10.57 -19.83 7.58
CA LYS A 182 10.23 -20.53 8.84
C LYS A 182 9.96 -19.61 10.06
N GLY A 183 9.99 -18.29 9.89
CA GLY A 183 9.86 -17.26 10.94
C GLY A 183 8.71 -16.26 10.77
N ARG A 184 7.60 -16.60 10.07
CA ARG A 184 6.42 -15.71 9.87
C ARG A 184 6.67 -14.48 8.97
N LYS A 185 7.78 -14.43 8.25
CA LYS A 185 8.08 -13.37 7.28
C LYS A 185 7.54 -13.68 5.90
N MET A 186 6.92 -12.69 5.26
CA MET A 186 6.37 -12.80 3.92
C MET A 186 6.92 -11.71 3.00
N PRO A 187 7.44 -12.03 1.80
CA PRO A 187 7.69 -11.02 0.79
C PRO A 187 6.35 -10.41 0.37
N VAL A 188 6.26 -9.07 0.39
CA VAL A 188 5.07 -8.33 0.03
C VAL A 188 5.35 -7.19 -0.94
N LEU A 189 4.41 -6.94 -1.83
CA LEU A 189 4.26 -5.70 -2.57
C LEU A 189 3.54 -4.67 -1.68
N VAL A 190 4.12 -3.49 -1.56
CA VAL A 190 3.51 -2.31 -0.94
C VAL A 190 3.63 -1.12 -1.90
N TYR A 191 2.56 -0.35 -2.04
CA TYR A 191 2.57 0.89 -2.82
C TYR A 191 3.06 2.03 -1.92
N VAL A 192 4.04 2.81 -2.34
CA VAL A 192 4.63 3.90 -1.54
C VAL A 192 4.69 5.17 -2.37
N ASP A 193 4.13 6.27 -1.87
CA ASP A 193 4.36 7.58 -2.46
C ASP A 193 5.67 8.14 -1.88
N GLU A 194 6.73 8.08 -2.68
CA GLU A 194 8.09 8.54 -2.37
C GLU A 194 8.19 10.06 -2.26
N ASN A 195 7.23 10.77 -2.84
CA ASN A 195 7.26 12.23 -2.97
C ASN A 195 6.36 12.93 -1.94
N CYS A 196 5.30 12.27 -1.46
CA CYS A 196 4.37 12.85 -0.47
C CYS A 196 4.65 12.35 0.96
N VAL A 197 5.47 13.10 1.68
CA VAL A 197 5.91 12.80 3.07
C VAL A 197 5.57 13.92 4.05
N ARG A 198 4.65 14.81 3.71
CA ARG A 198 4.16 15.86 4.60
C ARG A 198 2.78 15.49 5.12
N LEU A 199 2.61 15.58 6.44
CA LEU A 199 1.30 15.37 7.09
C LEU A 199 0.26 16.36 6.55
N ALA A 200 -0.96 15.87 6.29
CA ALA A 200 -2.11 16.69 5.94
C ALA A 200 -3.43 16.03 6.35
N GLU A 201 -4.53 16.76 6.15
CA GLU A 201 -5.89 16.27 6.35
C GLU A 201 -6.35 15.36 5.20
N PRO A 202 -7.20 14.36 5.47
CA PRO A 202 -7.73 13.50 4.42
C PRO A 202 -8.71 14.28 3.54
N LYS A 203 -8.79 13.89 2.27
CA LYS A 203 -9.87 14.41 1.42
C LYS A 203 -11.23 13.94 1.91
N PHE A 204 -12.24 14.78 1.75
CA PHE A 204 -13.61 14.49 2.22
C PHE A 204 -14.15 13.17 1.65
N GLU A 205 -13.96 12.92 0.34
CA GLU A 205 -14.40 11.67 -0.30
C GLU A 205 -13.62 10.42 0.16
N TYR A 206 -12.45 10.62 0.77
CA TYR A 206 -11.61 9.53 1.26
C TYR A 206 -12.03 9.08 2.66
N ILE A 207 -12.58 9.98 3.48
CA ILE A 207 -12.99 9.70 4.87
C ILE A 207 -13.93 8.50 4.93
N ALA A 208 -14.95 8.44 4.07
CA ALA A 208 -15.92 7.34 4.06
C ALA A 208 -15.29 5.98 3.69
N ARG A 209 -14.36 6.00 2.73
CA ARG A 209 -13.61 4.81 2.31
C ARG A 209 -12.71 4.31 3.43
N MET A 210 -12.05 5.22 4.13
CA MET A 210 -11.20 4.89 5.28
C MET A 210 -11.99 4.39 6.48
N ASN A 211 -13.16 4.97 6.78
CA ASN A 211 -14.01 4.46 7.86
C ASN A 211 -14.49 3.05 7.59
N ARG A 212 -14.84 2.70 6.34
CA ARG A 212 -15.13 1.31 5.96
C ARG A 212 -13.92 0.40 6.13
N ALA A 213 -12.76 0.81 5.63
CA ALA A 213 -11.50 0.09 5.76
C ALA A 213 -11.11 -0.18 7.21
N ILE A 214 -11.29 0.80 8.10
CA ILE A 214 -11.06 0.65 9.53
C ILE A 214 -12.00 -0.41 10.11
N ARG A 215 -13.32 -0.28 9.89
CA ARG A 215 -14.30 -1.25 10.42
C ARG A 215 -14.00 -2.67 9.98
N GLU A 216 -13.85 -2.88 8.67
CA GLU A 216 -13.63 -4.22 8.11
C GLU A 216 -12.26 -4.81 8.52
N SER A 217 -11.21 -4.01 8.62
CA SER A 217 -9.89 -4.54 9.03
C SER A 217 -9.82 -4.87 10.52
N VAL A 218 -10.53 -4.13 11.37
CA VAL A 218 -10.69 -4.49 12.79
C VAL A 218 -11.42 -5.83 12.92
N ASP A 219 -12.48 -6.06 12.13
CA ASP A 219 -13.20 -7.35 12.11
C ASP A 219 -12.28 -8.52 11.69
N LEU A 220 -11.28 -8.27 10.84
CA LEU A 220 -10.27 -9.27 10.45
C LEU A 220 -9.20 -9.51 11.54
N GLY A 221 -8.97 -8.53 12.41
CA GLY A 221 -8.05 -8.60 13.54
C GLY A 221 -6.91 -7.59 13.54
N VAL A 222 -7.02 -6.47 12.80
CA VAL A 222 -6.17 -5.30 13.07
C VAL A 222 -6.54 -4.75 14.47
N PRO A 223 -5.57 -4.49 15.37
CA PRO A 223 -5.87 -4.03 16.73
C PRO A 223 -6.60 -2.68 16.72
N ILE A 224 -7.67 -2.59 17.50
CA ILE A 224 -8.45 -1.35 17.64
C ILE A 224 -7.59 -0.25 18.30
N GLU A 225 -6.72 -0.63 19.24
CA GLU A 225 -5.80 0.28 19.90
C GLU A 225 -4.84 0.92 18.90
N TRP A 226 -4.29 0.14 17.95
CA TRP A 226 -3.45 0.68 16.89
C TRP A 226 -4.23 1.64 15.97
N VAL A 227 -5.48 1.32 15.63
CA VAL A 227 -6.34 2.21 14.84
C VAL A 227 -6.57 3.54 15.56
N GLU A 228 -6.87 3.51 16.85
CA GLU A 228 -7.09 4.71 17.67
C GLU A 228 -5.81 5.55 17.81
N GLU A 229 -4.67 4.89 18.04
CA GLU A 229 -3.38 5.56 18.21
C GLU A 229 -2.80 6.11 16.89
N VAL A 230 -3.12 5.51 15.74
CA VAL A 230 -2.48 5.84 14.47
C VAL A 230 -3.46 6.48 13.50
N MET A 231 -4.52 5.78 13.11
CA MET A 231 -5.41 6.23 12.04
C MET A 231 -6.37 7.33 12.50
N ARG A 232 -6.90 7.23 13.73
CA ARG A 232 -7.90 8.18 14.25
C ARG A 232 -7.35 9.56 14.60
N LYS A 233 -6.03 9.73 14.59
CA LYS A 233 -5.39 11.05 14.58
C LYS A 233 -5.69 11.86 13.32
N PHE A 234 -6.00 11.17 12.21
CA PHE A 234 -6.16 11.79 10.89
C PHE A 234 -7.53 11.54 10.27
N ILE A 235 -8.20 10.42 10.57
CA ILE A 235 -9.48 10.04 9.95
C ILE A 235 -10.64 10.32 10.90
N PRO A 236 -11.44 11.39 10.66
CA PRO A 236 -12.64 11.66 11.42
C PRO A 236 -13.61 10.49 11.37
N ARG A 237 -14.38 10.30 12.45
CA ARG A 237 -15.50 9.36 12.45
C ARG A 237 -16.65 9.95 11.64
N GLU A 238 -17.40 9.07 10.99
CA GLU A 238 -18.71 9.39 10.39
C GLU A 238 -19.79 9.47 11.48
#